data_AF-A0A1X4G8J9-F1
#
_entry.id   AF-A0A1X4G8J9-F1
#
_cell.length_a   1.000
_cell.length_b   1.000
_cell.length_c   1.000
_cell.angle_alpha   90.00
_cell.angle_beta   90.00
_cell.angle_gamma   90.00
#
_symmetry.space_group_name_H-M   'P 1'
#
loop_
_entity.id
_entity.type
_entity.pdbx_description
1 polymer ?
#
loop_
_entity_poly.entity_id
_entity_poly.type
_entity_poly.pdbx_seq_one_letter_code
_entity_poly.pdbx_strand_id
1 'polypeptide(L)'
;MNLEAEYDLDFYGWISKNVELLRCGSLSEIDAEHIAQELESMGKRDRRQLRSRLQVLIMHLLKWQYQPDKQSKSWLATIDHQRDEIQSLLLDSPSLRRDLETALVTVYAKSVSDAQEETSLPATTFPLSCPFALEEILSSRFLPKVN
;
A
#
# COMPACT_ATOMS: atom_id res chain seq x y z
N MET A 1 24.17 28.04 -9.93
CA MET A 1 23.57 26.86 -10.60
C MET A 1 22.07 26.96 -10.40
N ASN A 2 21.27 26.83 -11.46
CA ASN A 2 19.82 26.87 -11.31
C ASN A 2 19.34 25.47 -10.90
N LEU A 3 19.11 25.26 -9.61
CA LEU A 3 18.76 23.97 -9.04
C LEU A 3 17.39 23.47 -9.53
N GLU A 4 16.41 24.38 -9.74
CA GLU A 4 15.10 24.04 -10.32
C GLU A 4 15.23 23.46 -11.73
N ALA A 5 16.10 24.03 -12.56
CA ALA A 5 16.27 23.56 -13.94
C ALA A 5 16.97 22.19 -14.00
N GLU A 6 17.92 21.88 -13.12
CA GLU A 6 18.55 20.55 -13.07
C GLU A 6 17.59 19.47 -12.55
N TYR A 7 16.75 19.82 -11.57
CA TYR A 7 15.72 18.93 -11.01
C TYR A 7 14.69 18.49 -12.07
N ASP A 8 14.16 19.43 -12.86
CA ASP A 8 13.10 19.15 -13.84
C ASP A 8 13.62 18.48 -15.14
N LEU A 9 14.89 18.69 -15.51
CA LEU A 9 15.47 18.19 -16.76
C LEU A 9 16.20 16.84 -16.63
N ASP A 10 16.88 16.60 -15.51
CA ASP A 10 17.62 15.36 -15.25
C ASP A 10 17.57 14.99 -13.77
N PHE A 11 16.41 14.48 -13.35
CA PHE A 11 16.16 14.04 -11.98
C PHE A 11 17.21 13.04 -11.46
N TYR A 12 17.65 12.10 -12.30
CA TYR A 12 18.65 11.11 -11.89
C TYR A 12 20.02 11.74 -11.68
N GLY A 13 20.43 12.64 -12.58
CA GLY A 13 21.64 13.45 -12.41
C GLY A 13 21.59 14.32 -11.15
N TRP A 14 20.44 14.97 -10.90
CA TRP A 14 20.20 15.77 -9.69
C TRP A 14 20.32 14.95 -8.41
N ILE A 15 19.71 13.75 -8.34
CA ILE A 15 19.86 12.83 -7.19
C ILE A 15 21.33 12.46 -7.00
N SER A 16 22.00 12.01 -8.07
CA SER A 16 23.38 11.51 -7.98
C SER A 16 24.32 12.59 -7.43
N LYS A 17 24.20 13.82 -7.93
CA LYS A 17 24.95 14.99 -7.47
C LYS A 17 24.67 15.31 -5.99
N ASN A 18 23.40 15.39 -5.59
CA ASN A 18 23.06 15.70 -4.20
C ASN A 18 23.51 14.61 -3.23
N VAL A 19 23.49 13.33 -3.64
CA VAL A 19 24.05 12.22 -2.85
C VAL A 19 25.55 12.36 -2.67
N GLU A 20 26.29 12.74 -3.71
CA GLU A 20 27.74 13.00 -3.61
C GLU A 20 28.03 14.17 -2.67
N LEU A 21 27.30 15.28 -2.79
CA LEU A 21 27.43 16.45 -1.93
C LEU A 21 27.14 16.11 -0.45
N LEU A 22 26.12 15.29 -0.18
CA LEU A 22 25.83 14.79 1.16
C LEU A 22 26.95 13.91 1.70
N ARG A 23 27.54 13.04 0.88
CA ARG A 23 28.63 12.14 1.28
C ARG A 23 29.94 12.87 1.57
N CYS A 24 30.24 13.95 0.82
CA CYS A 24 31.44 14.75 1.05
C CYS A 24 31.28 15.83 2.13
N GLY A 25 30.06 16.02 2.65
CA GLY A 25 29.76 16.99 3.71
C GLY A 25 29.60 18.43 3.21
N SER A 26 29.47 18.65 1.90
CA SER A 26 29.24 19.97 1.29
C SER A 26 27.78 20.42 1.45
N LEU A 27 27.31 20.55 2.69
CA LEU A 27 25.91 20.88 3.02
C LEU A 27 25.47 22.28 2.58
N SER A 28 26.39 23.19 2.25
CA SER A 28 26.04 24.51 1.69
C SER A 28 25.63 24.46 0.23
N GLU A 29 25.92 23.36 -0.47
CA GLU A 29 25.69 23.20 -1.91
C GLU A 29 24.51 22.28 -2.24
N ILE A 30 23.94 21.60 -1.23
CA ILE A 30 22.80 20.70 -1.42
C ILE A 30 21.51 21.48 -1.69
N ASP A 31 20.65 20.87 -2.47
CA ASP A 31 19.29 21.34 -2.71
C ASP A 31 18.34 20.83 -1.62
N ALA A 32 18.50 21.36 -0.41
CA ALA A 32 17.83 20.85 0.79
C ALA A 32 16.29 20.83 0.68
N GLU A 33 15.70 21.82 -0.01
CA GLU A 33 14.26 21.94 -0.17
C GLU A 33 13.70 20.82 -1.05
N HIS A 34 14.23 20.63 -2.26
CA HIS A 34 13.79 19.55 -3.14
C HIS A 34 14.10 18.16 -2.56
N ILE A 35 15.21 17.99 -1.84
CA ILE A 35 15.50 16.75 -1.11
C ILE A 35 14.43 16.47 -0.06
N ALA A 36 14.06 17.47 0.76
CA ALA A 36 13.02 17.30 1.77
C ALA A 36 11.67 16.95 1.14
N GLN A 37 11.30 17.63 0.05
CA GLN A 37 10.10 17.34 -0.71
C GLN A 37 10.10 15.90 -1.26
N GLU A 38 11.20 15.43 -1.82
CA GLU A 38 11.31 14.06 -2.31
C GLU A 38 11.22 13.01 -1.20
N LEU A 39 11.88 13.24 -0.06
CA LEU A 39 11.77 12.33 1.09
C LEU A 39 10.33 12.26 1.64
N GLU A 40 9.64 13.40 1.70
CA GLU A 40 8.22 13.43 2.06
C GLU A 40 7.34 12.73 1.01
N SER A 41 7.63 12.93 -0.27
CA SER A 41 6.88 12.35 -1.38
C SER A 41 7.01 10.83 -1.38
N MET A 42 8.22 10.31 -1.14
CA MET A 42 8.51 8.88 -0.97
C MET A 42 7.69 8.29 0.18
N GLY A 43 7.74 8.88 1.38
CA GLY A 43 6.97 8.39 2.52
C GLY A 43 5.45 8.41 2.27
N LYS A 44 4.93 9.44 1.58
CA LYS A 44 3.51 9.51 1.18
C LYS A 44 3.17 8.42 0.15
N ARG A 45 4.08 8.10 -0.76
CA ARG A 45 3.91 7.07 -1.81
C ARG A 45 3.81 5.68 -1.19
N ASP A 46 4.73 5.32 -0.31
CA ASP A 46 4.75 3.99 0.33
C ASP A 46 3.50 3.76 1.17
N ARG A 47 3.06 4.77 1.93
CA ARG A 47 1.78 4.72 2.68
C ARG A 47 0.58 4.50 1.76
N ARG A 48 0.53 5.18 0.61
CA ARG A 48 -0.55 5.02 -0.36
C ARG A 48 -0.53 3.62 -0.99
N GLN A 49 0.65 3.14 -1.38
CA GLN A 49 0.82 1.81 -1.93
C GLN A 49 0.36 0.74 -0.94
N LEU A 50 0.82 0.82 0.31
CA LEU A 50 0.44 -0.10 1.38
C LEU A 50 -1.08 -0.17 1.56
N ARG A 51 -1.75 0.98 1.62
CA ARG A 51 -3.22 1.07 1.77
C ARG A 51 -3.95 0.50 0.55
N SER A 52 -3.44 0.76 -0.66
CA SER A 52 -4.00 0.22 -1.90
C SER A 52 -3.88 -1.30 -1.95
N ARG A 53 -2.72 -1.86 -1.57
CA ARG A 53 -2.52 -3.31 -1.47
C ARG A 53 -3.45 -3.95 -0.45
N LEU A 54 -3.60 -3.33 0.73
CA LEU A 54 -4.52 -3.79 1.77
C LEU A 54 -5.98 -3.77 1.28
N GLN A 55 -6.38 -2.74 0.53
CA GLN A 55 -7.73 -2.62 -0.04
C GLN A 55 -8.05 -3.79 -0.98
N VAL A 56 -7.15 -4.06 -1.94
CA VAL A 56 -7.31 -5.16 -2.90
C VAL A 56 -7.35 -6.52 -2.19
N LEU A 57 -6.50 -6.70 -1.17
CA LEU A 57 -6.48 -7.92 -0.36
C LEU A 57 -7.82 -8.14 0.37
N ILE A 58 -8.30 -7.14 1.10
CA ILE A 58 -9.56 -7.24 1.84
C ILE A 58 -10.74 -7.47 0.89
N MET A 59 -10.78 -6.77 -0.26
CA MET A 59 -11.80 -6.98 -1.28
C MET A 59 -11.82 -8.45 -1.74
N HIS A 60 -10.65 -9.05 -2.01
CA HIS A 60 -10.59 -10.45 -2.41
C HIS A 60 -10.95 -11.43 -1.29
N LEU A 61 -10.63 -11.13 -0.03
CA LEU A 61 -11.07 -11.94 1.11
C LEU A 61 -12.61 -11.88 1.27
N LEU A 62 -13.23 -10.72 1.05
CA LEU A 62 -14.69 -10.59 1.03
C LEU A 62 -15.30 -11.40 -0.12
N LYS A 63 -14.76 -11.26 -1.34
CA LYS A 63 -15.19 -12.08 -2.48
C LYS A 63 -15.06 -13.57 -2.20
N TRP A 64 -13.97 -13.98 -1.56
CA TRP A 64 -13.72 -15.37 -1.16
C TRP A 64 -14.81 -15.88 -0.22
N GLN A 65 -15.17 -15.10 0.80
CA GLN A 65 -16.18 -15.48 1.79
C GLN A 65 -17.60 -15.54 1.21
N TYR A 66 -17.97 -14.55 0.39
CA TYR A 66 -19.36 -14.32 -0.02
C TYR A 66 -19.70 -14.81 -1.44
N GLN A 67 -18.72 -15.33 -2.19
CA GLN A 67 -18.94 -15.99 -3.48
C GLN A 67 -18.20 -17.34 -3.54
N PRO A 68 -18.57 -18.33 -2.71
CA PRO A 68 -17.90 -19.64 -2.67
C PRO A 68 -17.82 -20.32 -4.02
N ASP A 69 -18.88 -20.24 -4.82
CA ASP A 69 -18.96 -20.86 -6.15
C ASP A 69 -18.03 -20.21 -7.18
N LYS A 70 -17.46 -19.05 -6.88
CA LYS A 70 -16.52 -18.31 -7.75
C LYS A 70 -15.08 -18.32 -7.26
N GLN A 71 -14.81 -19.01 -6.14
CA GLN A 71 -13.45 -19.17 -5.66
C GLN A 71 -12.58 -19.80 -6.75
N SER A 72 -11.44 -19.18 -7.02
CA SER A 72 -10.56 -19.58 -8.11
C SER A 72 -9.10 -19.48 -7.72
N LYS A 73 -8.25 -20.22 -8.43
CA LYS A 73 -6.79 -20.12 -8.29
C LYS A 73 -6.28 -18.70 -8.58
N SER A 74 -6.95 -17.98 -9.47
CA SER A 74 -6.62 -16.58 -9.78
C SER A 74 -6.86 -15.67 -8.58
N TRP A 75 -8.00 -15.81 -7.90
CA TRP A 75 -8.27 -15.02 -6.68
C TRP A 75 -7.29 -15.36 -5.55
N LEU A 76 -6.95 -16.63 -5.38
CA LEU A 76 -5.94 -17.05 -4.41
C LEU A 76 -4.57 -16.44 -4.73
N ALA A 77 -4.15 -16.49 -6.01
CA ALA A 77 -2.90 -15.87 -6.44
C ALA A 77 -2.89 -14.35 -6.19
N THR A 78 -4.00 -13.65 -6.40
CA THR A 78 -4.10 -12.22 -6.05
C THR A 78 -3.97 -12.00 -4.55
N ILE A 79 -4.65 -12.81 -3.72
CA ILE A 79 -4.56 -12.73 -2.25
C ILE A 79 -3.11 -12.91 -1.79
N ASP A 80 -2.44 -13.96 -2.26
CA ASP A 80 -1.07 -14.27 -1.89
C ASP A 80 -0.11 -13.16 -2.37
N HIS A 81 -0.25 -12.70 -3.61
CA HIS A 81 0.55 -11.60 -4.15
C HIS A 81 0.38 -10.31 -3.34
N GLN A 82 -0.85 -9.93 -2.95
CA GLN A 82 -1.04 -8.73 -2.13
C GLN A 82 -0.39 -8.88 -0.75
N ARG A 83 -0.42 -10.08 -0.15
CA ARG A 83 0.25 -10.34 1.12
C ARG A 83 1.76 -10.22 1.01
N ASP A 84 2.35 -10.80 -0.03
CA ASP A 84 3.80 -10.73 -0.27
C ASP A 84 4.26 -9.27 -0.49
N GLU A 85 3.51 -8.49 -1.28
CA GLU A 85 3.79 -7.08 -1.51
C GLU A 85 3.69 -6.24 -0.22
N ILE A 86 2.66 -6.49 0.60
CA ILE A 86 2.52 -5.83 1.91
C ILE A 86 3.69 -6.21 2.81
N GLN A 87 4.05 -7.50 2.85
CA GLN A 87 5.15 -7.97 3.67
C GLN A 87 6.48 -7.34 3.22
N SER A 88 6.74 -7.22 1.92
CA SER A 88 7.94 -6.53 1.42
C SER A 88 8.00 -5.07 1.88
N LEU A 89 6.90 -4.33 1.73
CA LEU A 89 6.83 -2.93 2.20
C LEU A 89 7.07 -2.80 3.71
N LEU A 90 6.56 -3.75 4.50
CA LEU A 90 6.77 -3.76 5.95
C LEU A 90 8.18 -4.19 6.36
N LEU A 91 8.87 -5.01 5.55
CA LEU A 91 10.28 -5.36 5.76
C LEU A 91 11.17 -4.15 5.49
N ASP A 92 10.90 -3.42 4.41
CA ASP A 92 11.65 -2.21 4.04
C ASP A 92 11.35 -1.05 5.00
N SER A 93 10.12 -0.96 5.50
CA SER A 93 9.66 0.12 6.40
C SER A 93 8.77 -0.39 7.53
N PRO A 94 9.34 -0.96 8.61
CA PRO A 94 8.57 -1.52 9.73
C PRO A 94 7.63 -0.52 10.44
N SER A 95 7.95 0.78 10.37
CA SER A 95 7.12 1.86 10.92
C SER A 95 5.73 1.96 10.26
N LEU A 96 5.59 1.46 9.02
CA LEU A 96 4.34 1.43 8.28
C LEU A 96 3.28 0.51 8.90
N ARG A 97 3.66 -0.42 9.78
CA ARG A 97 2.70 -1.34 10.42
C ARG A 97 1.61 -0.61 11.21
N ARG A 98 1.97 0.46 11.95
CA ARG A 98 1.00 1.30 12.69
C ARG A 98 0.01 1.99 11.75
N ASP A 99 0.45 2.23 10.52
CA ASP A 99 -0.36 2.87 9.49
C ASP A 99 -1.46 1.92 8.97
N LEU A 100 -1.22 0.61 8.95
CA LEU A 100 -2.25 -0.39 8.64
C LEU A 100 -3.34 -0.43 9.72
N GLU A 101 -2.94 -0.46 10.99
CA GLU A 101 -3.87 -0.50 12.13
C GLU A 101 -4.83 0.70 12.11
N THR A 102 -4.28 1.89 11.87
CA THR A 102 -5.07 3.13 11.83
C THR A 102 -5.89 3.26 10.54
N ALA A 103 -5.39 2.75 9.41
CA ALA A 103 -6.09 2.85 8.13
C ALA A 103 -7.15 1.75 7.90
N LEU A 104 -7.14 0.66 8.67
CA LEU A 104 -7.99 -0.52 8.43
C LEU A 104 -9.47 -0.17 8.26
N VAL A 105 -10.01 0.70 9.11
CA VAL A 105 -11.42 1.12 9.05
C VAL A 105 -11.74 1.81 7.72
N THR A 106 -10.91 2.77 7.31
CA THR A 106 -11.11 3.50 6.05
C THR A 106 -10.87 2.62 4.83
N VAL A 107 -9.87 1.74 4.87
CA VAL A 107 -9.55 0.81 3.79
C VAL A 107 -10.65 -0.23 3.63
N TYR A 108 -11.20 -0.76 4.73
CA TYR A 108 -12.29 -1.72 4.71
C TYR A 108 -13.52 -1.16 4.00
N ALA A 109 -13.94 0.07 4.34
CA ALA A 109 -15.09 0.70 3.70
C ALA A 109 -14.95 0.78 2.18
N LYS A 110 -13.75 1.12 1.67
CA LYS A 110 -13.45 1.12 0.23
C LYS A 110 -13.45 -0.29 -0.36
N SER A 111 -12.86 -1.24 0.35
CA SER A 111 -12.80 -2.65 -0.08
C SER A 111 -14.21 -3.26 -0.24
N VAL A 112 -15.15 -2.85 0.61
CA VAL A 112 -16.57 -3.23 0.49
C VAL A 112 -17.20 -2.61 -0.75
N SER A 113 -16.94 -1.34 -1.06
CA SER A 113 -17.42 -0.71 -2.30
C SER A 113 -16.90 -1.43 -3.55
N ASP A 114 -15.59 -1.73 -3.59
CA ASP A 114 -15.01 -2.47 -4.73
C ASP A 114 -15.60 -3.88 -4.83
N ALA A 115 -15.80 -4.57 -3.69
CA ALA A 115 -16.43 -5.88 -3.68
C ALA A 115 -17.89 -5.82 -4.16
N GLN A 116 -18.66 -4.80 -3.80
CA GLN A 116 -20.03 -4.62 -4.32
C GLN A 116 -20.03 -4.47 -5.83
N GLU A 117 -19.11 -3.67 -6.38
CA GLU A 117 -19.00 -3.45 -7.81
C GLU A 117 -18.65 -4.75 -8.57
N GLU A 118 -17.63 -5.48 -8.11
CA GLU A 118 -17.20 -6.71 -8.79
C GLU A 118 -18.14 -7.90 -8.59
N THR A 119 -18.83 -7.98 -7.44
CA THR A 119 -19.69 -9.12 -7.12
C THR A 119 -21.14 -8.92 -7.50
N SER A 120 -21.57 -7.67 -7.68
CA SER A 120 -22.98 -7.25 -7.79
C SER A 120 -23.84 -7.67 -6.58
N LEU A 121 -23.23 -7.97 -5.43
CA LEU A 121 -23.93 -8.26 -4.19
C LEU A 121 -24.39 -6.96 -3.50
N PRO A 122 -25.55 -6.95 -2.83
CA PRO A 122 -26.03 -5.76 -2.14
C PRO A 122 -25.13 -5.42 -0.95
N ALA A 123 -25.07 -4.13 -0.61
CA ALA A 123 -24.23 -3.62 0.48
C ALA A 123 -24.50 -4.30 1.82
N THR A 124 -25.74 -4.71 2.06
CA THR A 124 -26.18 -5.42 3.26
C THR A 124 -25.57 -6.82 3.42
N THR A 125 -24.94 -7.36 2.38
CA THR A 125 -24.23 -8.64 2.43
C THR A 125 -22.97 -8.56 3.28
N PHE A 126 -22.30 -7.40 3.24
CA PHE A 126 -21.03 -7.20 3.92
C PHE A 126 -21.25 -6.54 5.30
N PRO A 127 -20.52 -6.96 6.35
CA PRO A 127 -20.65 -6.35 7.67
C PRO A 127 -20.22 -4.88 7.67
N LEU A 128 -20.80 -4.08 8.57
CA LEU A 128 -20.47 -2.64 8.70
C LEU A 128 -19.03 -2.38 9.17
N SER A 129 -18.46 -3.31 9.93
CA SER A 129 -17.08 -3.29 10.41
C SER A 129 -16.31 -4.48 9.84
N CYS A 130 -15.00 -4.33 9.66
CA CYS A 130 -14.15 -5.42 9.15
C CYS A 130 -14.31 -6.66 10.05
N PRO A 131 -14.72 -7.82 9.50
CA PRO A 131 -14.90 -9.04 10.28
C PRO A 131 -13.58 -9.78 10.54
N PHE A 132 -12.47 -9.30 9.99
CA PHE A 132 -11.16 -9.96 10.05
C PHE A 132 -10.20 -9.12 10.90
N ALA A 133 -9.43 -9.77 11.75
CA ALA A 133 -8.30 -9.11 12.42
C ALA A 133 -7.19 -8.79 11.41
N LEU A 134 -6.38 -7.76 11.68
CA LEU A 134 -5.26 -7.41 10.80
C LEU A 134 -4.27 -8.58 10.67
N GLU A 135 -4.02 -9.30 11.75
CA GLU A 135 -3.18 -10.49 11.79
C GLU A 135 -3.71 -11.62 10.89
N GLU A 136 -5.03 -11.78 10.81
CA GLU A 136 -5.67 -12.74 9.92
C GLU A 136 -5.53 -12.31 8.46
N ILE A 137 -5.82 -11.04 8.16
CA ILE A 137 -5.69 -10.48 6.80
C ILE A 137 -4.28 -10.74 6.25
N LEU A 138 -3.25 -10.46 7.05
CA LEU A 138 -1.84 -10.59 6.66
C LEU A 138 -1.31 -12.03 6.73
N SER A 139 -2.02 -12.97 7.34
CA SER A 139 -1.58 -14.36 7.47
C SER A 139 -1.73 -15.12 6.15
N SER A 140 -0.63 -15.71 5.66
CA SER A 140 -0.62 -16.53 4.43
C SER A 140 -1.54 -17.76 4.49
N ARG A 141 -1.94 -18.20 5.69
CA ARG A 141 -2.82 -19.37 5.87
C ARG A 141 -4.28 -19.01 6.03
N PHE A 142 -4.61 -17.73 6.12
CA PHE A 142 -5.98 -17.31 6.39
C PHE A 142 -6.78 -17.23 5.09
N LEU A 143 -7.90 -17.93 5.08
CA LEU A 143 -8.99 -17.74 4.15
C LEU A 143 -10.29 -17.74 4.96
N PRO A 144 -11.17 -16.74 4.79
CA PRO A 144 -12.38 -16.66 5.57
C PRO A 144 -13.31 -17.84 5.24
N LYS A 145 -13.99 -18.35 6.27
CA LYS A 145 -14.97 -19.42 6.11
C LYS A 145 -16.16 -18.87 5.32
N VAL A 146 -16.62 -19.66 4.36
CA VAL A 146 -17.83 -19.39 3.59
C VAL A 146 -19.02 -19.31 4.54
N ASN A 147 -19.83 -18.27 4.40
CA ASN A 147 -21.10 -18.11 5.12
C ASN A 147 -22.24 -18.81 4.38
#